data_AF-A0A967F1N1-F1
#
_entry.id   AF-A0A967F1N1-F1
#
_cell.length_a   1.000
_cell.length_b   1.000
_cell.length_c   1.000
_cell.angle_alpha   90.00
_cell.angle_beta   90.00
_cell.angle_gamma   90.00
#
_symmetry.space_group_name_H-M   'P 1'
#
loop_
_entity.id
_entity.type
_entity.pdbx_description
1 polymer ?
#
loop_
_entity_poly.entity_id
_entity_poly.type
_entity_poly.pdbx_seq_one_letter_code
_entity_poly.pdbx_strand_id
1 'polypeptide(L)' 'MDQDWFLSLDDARSKCEVYRREYNEERPHNAIGNKTPMEFIKSIGQPSRPMV' A
#
# COMPACT_ATOMS: atom_id res chain seq x y z
N MET A 1 -13.99 -25.89 9.46
CA MET A 1 -13.01 -26.48 8.55
C MET A 1 -11.84 -25.52 8.55
N ASP A 2 -10.73 -26.01 9.07
CA ASP A 2 -9.90 -25.29 10.04
C ASP A 2 -9.12 -24.10 9.48
N GLN A 3 -9.12 -23.06 10.30
CA GLN A 3 -9.00 -21.67 9.94
C GLN A 3 -7.58 -21.17 10.19
N ASP A 4 -6.56 -21.93 9.81
CA ASP A 4 -5.17 -21.51 9.97
C ASP A 4 -4.73 -20.70 8.75
N TRP A 5 -5.13 -19.42 8.74
CA TRP A 5 -4.66 -18.42 7.77
C TRP A 5 -3.14 -18.28 7.79
N PHE A 6 -2.52 -18.73 8.89
CA PHE A 6 -1.10 -18.65 9.16
C PHE A 6 -0.55 -19.99 9.65
N LEU A 7 0.55 -20.42 9.05
CA LEU A 7 1.21 -21.70 9.40
C LEU A 7 2.12 -21.55 10.64
N SER A 8 2.49 -20.32 11.00
CA SER A 8 3.35 -19.94 12.12
C SER A 8 3.36 -18.42 12.29
N LEU A 9 3.87 -17.90 13.41
CA LEU A 9 4.05 -16.44 13.61
C LEU A 9 4.95 -15.80 12.55
N ASP A 10 5.94 -16.54 12.06
CA ASP A 10 6.82 -16.10 10.97
C ASP A 10 6.07 -15.96 9.63
N ASP A 11 5.24 -16.95 9.30
CA ASP A 11 4.37 -16.91 8.11
C ASP A 11 3.36 -15.76 8.21
N ALA A 12 2.79 -15.52 9.39
CA ALA A 12 1.93 -14.37 9.63
C ALA A 12 2.65 -13.03 9.40
N ARG A 13 3.86 -12.88 9.95
CA ARG A 13 4.67 -11.68 9.73
C ARG A 13 5.01 -11.48 8.26
N SER A 14 5.43 -12.55 7.59
CA SER A 14 5.78 -12.52 6.17
C SER A 14 4.58 -12.12 5.30
N LYS A 15 3.40 -12.73 5.51
CA LYS A 15 2.17 -12.38 4.80
C LYS A 15 1.71 -10.95 5.09
N CYS A 16 1.82 -10.49 6.34
CA CYS A 16 1.50 -9.10 6.68
C CYS A 16 2.43 -8.11 5.98
N GLU A 17 3.74 -8.36 5.93
CA GLU A 17 4.68 -7.48 5.24
C GLU A 17 4.46 -7.46 3.73
N VAL A 18 4.19 -8.61 3.12
CA VAL A 18 3.82 -8.71 1.70
C VAL A 18 2.55 -7.89 1.43
N TYR A 19 1.51 -8.10 2.23
CA TYR A 19 0.25 -7.35 2.05
C TYR A 19 0.43 -5.84 2.28
N ARG A 20 1.22 -5.45 3.28
CA ARG A 20 1.57 -4.04 3.54
C ARG A 20 2.25 -3.42 2.32
N ARG A 21 3.12 -4.16 1.65
CA ARG A 21 3.81 -3.71 0.44
C ARG A 21 2.84 -3.54 -0.72
N GLU A 22 2.08 -4.58 -1.04
CA GLU A 22 1.09 -4.56 -2.13
C GLU A 22 0.09 -3.42 -1.96
N TYR A 23 -0.44 -3.23 -0.74
CA TYR A 23 -1.43 -2.19 -0.47
C TYR A 23 -0.88 -0.78 -0.66
N ASN A 24 0.37 -0.56 -0.28
CA ASN A 24 1.00 0.76 -0.30
C ASN A 24 1.64 1.11 -1.64
N GLU A 25 2.12 0.11 -2.39
CA GLU A 25 2.92 0.33 -3.60
C GLU A 25 2.22 -0.12 -4.89
N GLU A 26 1.29 -1.07 -4.84
CA GLU A 26 0.78 -1.73 -6.05
C GLU A 26 -0.73 -1.57 -6.25
N ARG A 27 -1.49 -1.42 -5.15
CA ARG A 27 -2.95 -1.30 -5.22
C ARG A 27 -3.39 0.16 -5.29
N PRO A 28 -3.97 0.62 -6.42
CA PRO A 28 -4.55 1.94 -6.50
C PRO A 28 -5.88 2.00 -5.75
N HIS A 29 -6.12 3.10 -5.04
CA HIS A 29 -7.36 3.32 -4.29
C HIS A 29 -8.16 4.47 -4.89
N ASN A 30 -9.43 4.22 -5.21
CA ASN A 30 -10.32 5.23 -5.82
C ASN A 30 -10.48 6.49 -4.95
N ALA A 31 -10.44 6.35 -3.62
CA ALA A 31 -10.56 7.46 -2.68
C ALA A 31 -9.42 8.50 -2.79
N ILE A 32 -8.26 8.12 -3.32
CA ILE A 32 -7.09 9.00 -3.52
C ILE A 32 -6.80 9.25 -5.00
N GLY A 33 -7.85 9.20 -5.83
CA GLY A 33 -7.76 9.48 -7.26
C GLY A 33 -7.17 8.31 -8.06
N ASN A 34 -7.46 7.08 -7.64
CA ASN A 34 -6.98 5.85 -8.27
C ASN A 34 -5.44 5.77 -8.32
N LYS A 35 -4.79 6.25 -7.26
CA LYS A 35 -3.35 6.17 -7.04
C LYS A 35 -3.05 5.19 -5.91
N THR A 36 -1.85 4.64 -5.88
CA THR A 36 -1.36 3.93 -4.70
C THR A 36 -1.07 4.93 -3.57
N PRO A 37 -1.09 4.51 -2.29
CA PRO A 37 -0.77 5.39 -1.17
C PRO A 37 0.61 6.05 -1.33
N MET A 38 1.61 5.32 -1.82
CA MET A 38 2.94 5.87 -2.09
C MET A 38 2.95 6.91 -3.21
N GLU A 39 2.20 6.69 -4.30
CA GLU A 39 2.05 7.70 -5.35
C GLU A 39 1.31 8.94 -4.86
N PHE A 40 0.31 8.76 -3.99
CA PHE A 40 -0.39 9.88 -3.37
C PHE A 40 0.56 10.71 -2.48
N ILE A 41 1.38 10.07 -1.64
CA ILE A 41 2.39 10.76 -0.82
C ILE A 41 3.39 11.53 -1.70
N LYS A 42 3.85 10.94 -2.82
CA LYS A 42 4.70 11.64 -3.79
C LYS A 42 3.98 12.82 -4.45
N SER A 43 2.67 12.74 -4.65
CA SER A 43 1.85 13.79 -5.26
C SER A 43 1.62 14.97 -4.32
N ILE A 44 1.46 14.75 -3.01
CA ILE A 44 1.27 15.83 -2.02
C ILE A 44 2.59 16.53 -1.68
N GLY A 45 3.73 15.83 -1.80
CA GLY A 45 5.05 16.38 -1.53
C GLY A 45 5.64 17.21 -2.68
N GLN A 46 4.96 17.30 -3.82
CA GLN A 46 5.36 18.20 -4.90
C GLN A 46 4.79 19.59 -4.62
N PRO A 47 5.63 20.61 -4.32
CA PRO A 47 5.17 21.98 -4.30
C PRO A 47 4.65 22.31 -5.69
N SER A 48 3.43 22.87 -5.76
CA SER A 48 2.78 23.31 -6.99
C SER A 48 3.80 24.00 -7.88
N ARG A 49 4.14 23.35 -9.00
CA ARG A 49 5.07 23.91 -9.99
C ARG A 49 4.53 25.29 -10.37
N PRO A 50 5.26 26.40 -10.12
CA PRO A 50 4.76 27.71 -10.49
C PRO A 50 4.56 27.68 -12.01
N MET A 51 3.33 27.93 -12.45
CA MET A 51 3.05 28.13 -13.86
C MET A 51 3.79 29.41 -14.27
N VAL A 52 4.87 29.25 -15.03
CA VAL A 52 5.45 30.31 -15.86
C VAL A 52 4.80 30.25 -17.22
#